data_AF-A0A956SI90-F1
#
_entry.id   AF-A0A956SI90-F1
#
_cell.length_a   1.000
_cell.length_b   1.000
_cell.length_c   1.000
_cell.angle_alpha   90.00
_cell.angle_beta   90.00
_cell.angle_gamma   90.00
#
_symmetry.space_group_name_H-M   'P 1'
#
loop_
_entity.id
_entity.type
_entity.pdbx_description
1 polymer ?
#
loop_
_entity_poly.entity_id
_entity_poly.type
_entity_poly.pdbx_seq_one_letter_code
_entity_poly.pdbx_strand_id
1 'polypeptide(L)'
;MPGPLPIAVLHLDESCLGNGQPGDRPGGAGGLVETRTARGVERRDFFLHAPATTNNRMALAGAIAAMQLLGQKGNRLRLVIVSDSEYLVKGIREWAPGWQRRGWTRKGGAIENLPLWQALWQSLPNHEAQFTWVRGHAGHPKNEYANDLAVKAATEQVTSQGIVASEFAPWLAARQARGQFAGYDPDLAFDRLADRLAAGERFALAEVS
;
A
#
# COMPACT_ATOMS: atom_id res chain seq x y z
N MET A 1 27.39 -7.52 13.70
CA MET A 1 26.21 -6.70 13.35
C MET A 1 25.51 -7.40 12.21
N PRO A 2 24.20 -7.69 12.27
CA PRO A 2 23.47 -8.09 11.06
C PRO A 2 23.61 -6.97 10.02
N GLY A 3 23.75 -7.35 8.74
CA GLY A 3 23.84 -6.40 7.63
C GLY A 3 22.57 -5.53 7.49
N PRO A 4 22.60 -4.51 6.61
CA PRO A 4 21.43 -3.67 6.38
C PRO A 4 20.24 -4.51 5.90
N LEU A 5 19.03 -4.21 6.41
CA LEU A 5 17.81 -4.89 6.00
C LEU A 5 17.53 -4.65 4.51
N PRO A 6 17.04 -5.66 3.76
CA PRO A 6 16.57 -5.44 2.40
C PRO A 6 15.43 -4.42 2.37
N ILE A 7 15.42 -3.59 1.32
CA ILE A 7 14.44 -2.53 1.12
C ILE A 7 13.33 -3.01 0.18
N ALA A 8 12.08 -2.71 0.54
CA ALA A 8 10.95 -2.82 -0.36
C ALA A 8 10.10 -1.53 -0.34
N VAL A 9 9.52 -1.20 -1.48
CA VAL A 9 8.57 -0.10 -1.63
C VAL A 9 7.23 -0.71 -2.02
N LEU A 10 6.17 -0.27 -1.34
CA LEU A 10 4.80 -0.73 -1.59
C LEU A 10 3.95 0.47 -1.96
N HIS A 11 3.20 0.36 -3.05
CA HIS A 11 2.15 1.30 -3.40
C HIS A 11 0.81 0.60 -3.23
N LEU A 12 -0.05 1.13 -2.37
CA LEU A 12 -1.34 0.55 -1.99
C LEU A 12 -2.46 1.54 -2.30
N ASP A 13 -3.54 1.02 -2.84
CA ASP A 13 -4.76 1.79 -3.10
C ASP A 13 -5.99 0.91 -2.89
N GLU A 14 -7.15 1.55 -2.72
CA GLU A 14 -8.43 0.92 -2.53
C GLU A 14 -9.53 1.57 -3.37
N SER A 15 -10.53 0.77 -3.76
CA SER A 15 -11.66 1.30 -4.49
C SER A 15 -12.92 0.49 -4.23
N CYS A 16 -14.00 1.16 -3.82
CA CYS A 16 -15.36 0.63 -3.79
C CYS A 16 -16.15 1.13 -5.01
N LEU A 17 -16.89 0.23 -5.64
CA LEU A 17 -17.73 0.59 -6.78
C LEU A 17 -18.95 1.40 -6.34
N GLY A 18 -19.37 2.35 -7.20
CA GLY A 18 -20.62 3.08 -7.05
C GLY A 18 -20.64 4.20 -6.01
N ASN A 19 -19.48 4.70 -5.55
CA ASN A 19 -19.31 5.75 -4.52
C ASN A 19 -20.48 6.75 -4.37
N GLY A 20 -20.97 6.94 -3.13
CA GLY A 20 -22.02 7.94 -2.81
C GLY A 20 -23.45 7.42 -2.62
N GLN A 21 -23.70 6.11 -2.52
CA GLN A 21 -24.99 5.58 -2.07
C GLN A 21 -24.84 4.70 -0.81
N PRO A 22 -25.92 4.52 -0.03
CA PRO A 22 -25.88 3.78 1.22
C PRO A 22 -25.52 2.29 1.02
N GLY A 23 -24.88 1.70 2.03
CA GLY A 23 -24.66 0.27 2.13
C GLY A 23 -23.24 -0.20 1.78
N ASP A 24 -22.95 -1.45 2.15
CA ASP A 24 -21.72 -2.15 1.79
C ASP A 24 -21.74 -2.50 0.30
N ARG A 25 -20.58 -2.38 -0.36
CA ARG A 25 -20.47 -2.52 -1.83
C ARG A 25 -19.32 -3.40 -2.24
N PRO A 26 -19.33 -3.89 -3.50
CA PRO A 26 -18.15 -4.50 -4.08
C PRO A 26 -16.97 -3.53 -3.99
N GLY A 27 -15.88 -3.97 -3.39
CA GLY A 27 -14.65 -3.20 -3.25
C GLY A 27 -13.42 -4.06 -3.43
N GLY A 28 -12.32 -3.39 -3.73
CA GLY A 28 -11.02 -3.98 -4.01
C GLY A 28 -9.92 -3.18 -3.35
N ALA A 29 -8.81 -3.85 -3.04
CA ALA A 29 -7.54 -3.24 -2.70
C ALA A 29 -6.46 -3.82 -3.59
N GLY A 30 -5.58 -2.96 -4.09
CA GLY A 30 -4.51 -3.30 -5.02
C GLY A 30 -3.17 -2.86 -4.44
N GLY A 31 -2.13 -3.64 -4.73
CA GLY A 31 -0.79 -3.33 -4.27
C GLY A 31 0.29 -3.71 -5.26
N LEU A 32 1.19 -2.77 -5.52
CA LEU A 32 2.45 -2.98 -6.23
C LEU A 32 3.59 -3.07 -5.22
N VAL A 33 4.35 -4.15 -5.27
CA VAL A 33 5.53 -4.40 -4.44
C VAL A 33 6.78 -4.32 -5.31
N GLU A 34 7.71 -3.46 -4.92
CA GLU A 34 9.01 -3.29 -5.57
C GLU A 34 10.15 -3.71 -4.65
N THR A 35 11.07 -4.52 -5.17
CA THR A 35 12.27 -4.97 -4.44
C THR A 35 13.49 -4.97 -5.34
N ARG A 36 14.67 -4.67 -4.78
CA ARG A 36 15.94 -4.80 -5.50
C ARG A 36 16.37 -6.26 -5.56
N THR A 37 16.75 -6.73 -6.75
CA THR A 37 17.36 -8.05 -6.98
C THR A 37 18.69 -7.91 -7.73
N ALA A 38 19.43 -9.02 -7.89
CA ALA A 38 20.64 -9.04 -8.72
C ALA A 38 20.37 -8.71 -10.20
N ARG A 39 19.12 -8.77 -10.66
CA ARG A 39 18.71 -8.50 -12.04
C ARG A 39 18.09 -7.10 -12.23
N GLY A 40 18.09 -6.27 -11.18
CA GLY A 40 17.42 -4.96 -11.17
C GLY A 40 16.21 -4.92 -10.25
N VAL A 41 15.32 -3.95 -10.48
CA VAL A 41 14.09 -3.76 -9.69
C VAL A 41 13.04 -4.78 -10.12
N GLU A 42 12.70 -5.68 -9.22
CA GLU A 42 11.61 -6.62 -9.42
C GLU A 42 10.29 -6.04 -8.92
N ARG A 43 9.25 -6.20 -9.74
CA ARG A 43 7.88 -5.77 -9.43
C ARG A 43 6.95 -6.96 -9.35
N ARG A 44 6.07 -6.94 -8.36
CA ARG A 44 5.05 -7.94 -8.14
C ARG A 44 3.76 -7.28 -7.67
N ASP A 45 2.64 -7.92 -7.98
CA ASP A 45 1.34 -7.40 -7.62
C ASP A 45 0.65 -8.31 -6.61
N PHE A 46 -0.27 -7.72 -5.86
CA PHE A 46 -1.33 -8.46 -5.20
C PHE A 46 -2.60 -7.61 -5.21
N PHE A 47 -3.73 -8.28 -5.12
CA PHE A 47 -5.02 -7.60 -5.03
C PHE A 47 -6.03 -8.52 -4.34
N LEU A 48 -6.98 -7.91 -3.65
CA LEU A 48 -8.06 -8.62 -2.98
C LEU A 48 -9.39 -7.90 -3.16
N HIS A 49 -10.47 -8.66 -3.13
CA HIS A 49 -11.82 -8.13 -3.23
C HIS A 49 -12.66 -8.46 -1.99
N ALA A 50 -13.72 -7.70 -1.81
CA ALA A 50 -14.83 -8.06 -0.93
C ALA A 50 -16.16 -7.63 -1.60
N PRO A 51 -17.21 -8.48 -1.57
CA PRO A 51 -18.50 -8.16 -2.21
C PRO A 51 -19.29 -7.08 -1.49
N ALA A 52 -18.97 -6.85 -0.21
CA ALA A 52 -19.68 -5.93 0.68
C ALA A 52 -18.67 -5.30 1.65
N THR A 53 -18.19 -4.10 1.32
CA THR A 53 -17.14 -3.40 2.07
C THR A 53 -17.22 -1.88 1.89
N THR A 54 -16.28 -1.16 2.52
CA THR A 54 -16.06 0.29 2.41
C THR A 54 -14.61 0.60 2.04
N ASN A 55 -14.31 1.79 1.53
CA ASN A 55 -12.93 2.21 1.22
C ASN A 55 -12.01 2.03 2.44
N ASN A 56 -12.41 2.55 3.62
CA ASN A 56 -11.63 2.40 4.85
C ASN A 56 -11.31 0.94 5.22
N ARG A 57 -12.27 0.02 5.03
CA ARG A 57 -12.05 -1.42 5.27
C ARG A 57 -11.08 -2.00 4.26
N MET A 58 -11.18 -1.62 2.98
CA MET A 58 -10.27 -2.08 1.93
C MET A 58 -8.86 -1.51 2.06
N ALA A 59 -8.69 -0.25 2.47
CA ALA A 59 -7.39 0.34 2.78
C ALA A 59 -6.65 -0.48 3.84
N LEU A 60 -7.34 -0.79 4.94
CA LEU A 60 -6.80 -1.60 6.02
C LEU A 60 -6.54 -3.05 5.58
N ALA A 61 -7.47 -3.66 4.84
CA ALA A 61 -7.31 -5.02 4.34
C ALA A 61 -6.13 -5.16 3.37
N GLY A 62 -5.94 -4.19 2.47
CA GLY A 62 -4.79 -4.10 1.56
C GLY A 62 -3.47 -4.01 2.32
N ALA A 63 -3.40 -3.13 3.33
CA ALA A 63 -2.22 -3.01 4.18
C ALA A 63 -1.94 -4.30 4.97
N ILE A 64 -2.96 -4.94 5.54
CA ILE A 64 -2.81 -6.21 6.26
C ILE A 64 -2.31 -7.31 5.33
N ALA A 65 -2.89 -7.44 4.14
CA ALA A 65 -2.49 -8.43 3.16
C ALA A 65 -1.03 -8.23 2.72
N ALA A 66 -0.61 -6.99 2.46
CA ALA A 66 0.79 -6.66 2.20
C ALA A 66 1.72 -7.16 3.31
N MET A 67 1.41 -6.84 4.57
CA MET A 67 2.24 -7.22 5.71
C MET A 67 2.29 -8.74 5.90
N GLN A 68 1.18 -9.46 5.69
CA GLN A 68 1.13 -10.91 5.76
C GLN A 68 1.96 -11.58 4.65
N LEU A 69 1.79 -11.12 3.41
CA LEU A 69 2.51 -11.65 2.25
C LEU A 69 4.03 -11.42 2.35
N LEU A 70 4.45 -10.26 2.88
CA LEU A 70 5.85 -9.98 3.13
C LEU A 70 6.41 -10.79 4.30
N GLY A 71 5.61 -10.98 5.37
CA GLY A 71 6.02 -11.77 6.53
C GLY A 71 6.28 -13.24 6.21
N GLN A 72 5.57 -13.82 5.24
CA GLN A 72 5.78 -15.21 4.78
C GLN A 72 7.19 -15.45 4.20
N LYS A 73 7.89 -14.41 3.76
CA LYS A 73 9.25 -14.52 3.22
C LYS A 73 10.32 -14.77 4.30
N GLY A 74 9.95 -14.72 5.58
CA GLY A 74 10.84 -15.07 6.72
C GLY A 74 11.93 -14.05 7.04
N ASN A 75 12.04 -12.95 6.27
CA ASN A 75 13.04 -11.91 6.45
C ASN A 75 12.40 -10.59 6.86
N ARG A 76 13.02 -9.91 7.83
CA ARG A 76 12.68 -8.53 8.20
C ARG A 76 13.07 -7.60 7.06
N LEU A 77 12.21 -6.61 6.77
CA LEU A 77 12.40 -5.66 5.68
C LEU A 77 12.34 -4.24 6.21
N ARG A 78 13.00 -3.31 5.51
CA ARG A 78 12.74 -1.89 5.65
C ARG A 78 11.78 -1.45 4.55
N LEU A 79 10.61 -0.97 4.94
CA LEU A 79 9.48 -0.72 4.04
C LEU A 79 9.15 0.76 3.96
N VAL A 80 8.88 1.24 2.75
CA VAL A 80 8.04 2.43 2.53
C VAL A 80 6.72 1.97 1.96
N ILE A 81 5.63 2.30 2.64
CA ILE A 81 4.25 2.02 2.21
C ILE A 81 3.65 3.36 1.82
N VAL A 82 3.38 3.49 0.53
CA VAL A 82 2.79 4.66 -0.13
C VAL A 82 1.31 4.37 -0.36
N SER A 83 0.44 5.28 0.04
CA SER A 83 -1.01 5.18 -0.22
C SER A 83 -1.62 6.58 -0.24
N ASP A 84 -2.70 6.77 -0.99
CA ASP A 84 -3.49 8.00 -0.98
C ASP A 84 -4.61 8.00 0.08
N SER A 85 -4.77 6.89 0.80
CA SER A 85 -5.69 6.76 1.91
C SER A 85 -5.20 7.51 3.14
N GLU A 86 -5.68 8.74 3.34
CA GLU A 86 -5.41 9.51 4.56
C GLU A 86 -5.85 8.75 5.81
N TYR A 87 -6.95 7.97 5.72
CA TYR A 87 -7.46 7.15 6.83
C TYR A 87 -6.42 6.12 7.28
N LEU A 88 -5.80 5.40 6.33
CA LEU A 88 -4.74 4.44 6.61
C LEU A 88 -3.49 5.14 7.15
N VAL A 89 -2.97 6.15 6.43
CA VAL A 89 -1.68 6.77 6.73
C VAL A 89 -1.72 7.58 8.04
N LYS A 90 -2.73 8.43 8.24
CA LYS A 90 -2.89 9.15 9.52
C LYS A 90 -3.25 8.20 10.64
N GLY A 91 -4.12 7.23 10.37
CA GLY A 91 -4.53 6.28 11.39
C GLY A 91 -3.38 5.46 11.94
N ILE A 92 -2.45 4.99 11.12
CA ILE A 92 -1.31 4.22 11.61
C ILE A 92 -0.22 5.10 12.27
N ARG A 93 -0.04 6.34 11.81
CA ARG A 93 1.00 7.24 12.31
C ARG A 93 0.59 8.00 13.57
N GLU A 94 -0.67 8.41 13.66
CA GLU A 94 -1.15 9.34 14.69
C GLU A 94 -2.12 8.68 15.67
N TRP A 95 -3.06 7.86 15.17
CA TRP A 95 -4.18 7.39 15.99
C TRP A 95 -3.90 6.05 16.68
N ALA A 96 -3.49 5.04 15.91
CA ALA A 96 -3.23 3.68 16.39
C ALA A 96 -2.21 3.59 17.52
N PRO A 97 -1.08 4.34 17.53
CA PRO A 97 -0.18 4.35 18.67
C PRO A 97 -0.86 4.84 19.94
N GLY A 98 -1.72 5.86 19.82
CA GLY A 98 -2.50 6.41 20.93
C GLY A 98 -3.59 5.45 21.41
N TRP A 99 -4.29 4.79 20.50
CA TRP A 99 -5.29 3.77 20.83
C TRP A 99 -4.65 2.58 21.53
N GLN A 100 -3.54 2.06 21.00
CA GLN A 100 -2.84 0.92 21.60
C GLN A 100 -2.37 1.24 23.02
N ARG A 101 -1.78 2.42 23.27
CA ARG A 101 -1.38 2.86 24.62
C ARG A 101 -2.54 2.91 25.62
N ARG A 102 -3.78 3.08 25.15
CA ARG A 102 -5.00 3.12 25.96
C ARG A 102 -5.80 1.82 25.91
N GLY A 103 -5.17 0.70 25.53
CA GLY A 103 -5.85 -0.59 25.44
C GLY A 103 -6.95 -0.63 24.38
N TRP A 104 -6.72 0.02 23.23
CA TRP A 104 -7.66 0.11 22.10
C TRP A 104 -8.98 0.81 22.43
N THR A 105 -8.88 1.93 23.14
CA THR A 105 -10.02 2.81 23.47
C THR A 105 -9.78 4.25 23.02
N ARG A 106 -10.88 4.97 22.75
CA ARG A 106 -10.86 6.43 22.48
C ARG A 106 -11.99 7.15 23.22
N LYS A 107 -11.76 8.43 23.52
CA LYS A 107 -12.84 9.33 23.96
C LYS A 107 -13.80 9.51 22.77
N GLY A 108 -15.10 9.47 23.02
CA GLY A 108 -16.12 9.63 21.97
C GLY A 108 -16.65 8.33 21.35
N GLY A 109 -16.39 7.16 21.96
CA GLY A 109 -17.05 5.90 21.61
C GLY A 109 -16.15 4.87 20.96
N ALA A 110 -16.77 3.87 20.31
CA ALA A 110 -16.06 2.76 19.68
C ALA A 110 -15.10 3.24 18.58
N ILE A 111 -13.96 2.57 18.44
CA ILE A 111 -13.05 2.76 17.30
C ILE A 111 -13.64 1.98 16.12
N GLU A 112 -13.93 2.68 15.03
CA GLU A 112 -14.40 2.05 13.81
C GLU A 112 -13.30 1.14 13.23
N ASN A 113 -13.68 -0.01 12.66
CA ASN A 113 -12.75 -0.98 12.09
C ASN A 113 -11.69 -1.49 13.07
N LEU A 114 -11.98 -1.47 14.38
CA LEU A 114 -11.02 -1.84 15.43
C LEU A 114 -10.32 -3.19 15.20
N PRO A 115 -11.02 -4.29 14.84
CA PRO A 115 -10.34 -5.56 14.58
C PRO A 115 -9.28 -5.48 13.47
N LEU A 116 -9.54 -4.71 12.41
CA LEU A 116 -8.59 -4.50 11.32
C LEU A 116 -7.41 -3.64 11.78
N TRP A 117 -7.65 -2.58 12.54
CA TRP A 117 -6.57 -1.78 13.13
C TRP A 117 -5.66 -2.59 14.04
N GLN A 118 -6.23 -3.46 14.87
CA GLN A 118 -5.48 -4.36 15.74
C GLN A 118 -4.63 -5.34 14.92
N ALA A 119 -5.22 -5.97 13.90
CA ALA A 119 -4.52 -6.90 13.02
C ALA A 119 -3.34 -6.22 12.28
N LEU A 120 -3.58 -5.02 11.70
CA LEU A 120 -2.53 -4.25 11.04
C LEU A 120 -1.41 -3.90 12.03
N TRP A 121 -1.76 -3.34 13.19
CA TRP A 121 -0.78 -2.94 14.20
C TRP A 121 0.08 -4.10 14.70
N GLN A 122 -0.52 -5.27 14.92
CA GLN A 122 0.19 -6.48 15.35
C GLN A 122 1.15 -7.02 14.28
N SER A 123 0.92 -6.72 13.00
CA SER A 123 1.80 -7.15 11.92
C SER A 123 3.05 -6.27 11.73
N LEU A 124 3.01 -5.02 12.19
CA LEU A 124 4.09 -4.03 11.98
C LEU A 124 5.44 -4.41 12.58
N PRO A 125 5.56 -4.96 13.81
CA PRO A 125 6.86 -5.23 14.44
C PRO A 125 7.78 -6.16 13.64
N ASN A 126 7.22 -6.94 12.71
CA ASN A 126 7.98 -7.84 11.83
C ASN A 126 8.83 -7.09 10.79
N HIS A 127 8.59 -5.80 10.57
CA HIS A 127 9.28 -4.97 9.58
C HIS A 127 9.61 -3.57 10.14
N GLU A 128 10.57 -2.87 9.52
CA GLU A 128 10.79 -1.44 9.75
C GLU A 128 9.95 -0.65 8.73
N ALA A 129 8.66 -0.49 9.00
CA ALA A 129 7.73 0.14 8.07
C ALA A 129 7.54 1.64 8.31
N GLN A 130 7.57 2.42 7.23
CA GLN A 130 7.17 3.82 7.20
C GLN A 130 5.97 3.99 6.26
N PHE A 131 4.93 4.67 6.70
CA PHE A 131 3.76 5.00 5.87
C PHE A 131 3.86 6.44 5.40
N THR A 132 3.65 6.68 4.12
CA THR A 132 3.65 8.02 3.52
C THR A 132 2.42 8.20 2.65
N TRP A 133 1.83 9.39 2.73
CA TRP A 133 0.68 9.76 1.93
C TRP A 133 1.12 10.39 0.62
N VAL A 134 0.41 10.08 -0.45
CA VAL A 134 0.48 10.77 -1.74
C VAL A 134 -0.91 11.25 -2.10
N ARG A 135 -1.00 12.28 -2.93
CA ARG A 135 -2.31 12.70 -3.42
C ARG A 135 -2.81 11.69 -4.46
N GLY A 136 -4.01 11.16 -4.26
CA GLY A 136 -4.67 10.28 -5.24
C GLY A 136 -4.85 10.97 -6.59
N HIS A 137 -4.71 10.20 -7.67
CA HIS A 137 -4.87 10.65 -9.06
C HIS A 137 -4.09 11.92 -9.45
N ALA A 138 -2.95 12.19 -8.80
CA ALA A 138 -2.15 13.39 -9.02
C ALA A 138 -0.91 13.16 -9.90
N GLY A 139 -0.92 12.14 -10.77
CA GLY A 139 0.19 11.86 -11.67
C GLY A 139 1.27 10.96 -11.06
N HIS A 140 0.93 10.13 -10.07
CA HIS A 140 1.84 9.14 -9.48
C HIS A 140 1.63 7.77 -10.14
N PRO A 141 2.46 7.34 -11.10
CA PRO A 141 2.16 6.18 -11.95
C PRO A 141 1.94 4.90 -11.16
N LYS A 142 2.74 4.68 -10.11
CA LYS A 142 2.66 3.48 -9.26
C LYS A 142 1.42 3.47 -8.36
N ASN A 143 0.95 4.64 -7.90
CA ASN A 143 -0.31 4.74 -7.15
C ASN A 143 -1.51 4.55 -8.08
N GLU A 144 -1.49 5.19 -9.25
CA GLU A 144 -2.54 5.00 -10.26
C GLU A 144 -2.64 3.56 -10.75
N TYR A 145 -1.50 2.86 -10.84
CA TYR A 145 -1.51 1.43 -11.11
C TYR A 145 -2.12 0.61 -9.97
N ALA A 146 -1.80 0.93 -8.70
CA ALA A 146 -2.42 0.29 -7.56
C ALA A 146 -3.95 0.52 -7.52
N ASN A 147 -4.41 1.73 -7.88
CA ASN A 147 -5.83 2.01 -8.09
C ASN A 147 -6.44 1.11 -9.17
N ASP A 148 -5.79 0.99 -10.34
CA ASP A 148 -6.29 0.15 -11.44
C ASP A 148 -6.39 -1.33 -11.01
N LEU A 149 -5.46 -1.84 -10.19
CA LEU A 149 -5.55 -3.15 -9.55
C LEU A 149 -6.73 -3.25 -8.58
N ALA A 150 -6.95 -2.24 -7.74
CA ALA A 150 -8.05 -2.19 -6.79
C ALA A 150 -9.41 -2.17 -7.50
N VAL A 151 -9.57 -1.34 -8.53
CA VAL A 151 -10.77 -1.27 -9.36
C VAL A 151 -11.02 -2.60 -10.06
N LYS A 152 -9.99 -3.21 -10.66
CA LYS A 152 -10.08 -4.53 -11.30
C LYS A 152 -10.60 -5.58 -10.30
N ALA A 153 -9.99 -5.67 -9.12
CA ALA A 153 -10.41 -6.61 -8.09
C ALA A 153 -11.86 -6.36 -7.64
N ALA A 154 -12.27 -5.10 -7.49
CA ALA A 154 -13.64 -4.73 -7.14
C ALA A 154 -14.64 -5.10 -8.24
N THR A 155 -14.33 -4.85 -9.50
CA THR A 155 -15.21 -5.12 -10.65
C THR A 155 -15.32 -6.60 -10.96
N GLU A 156 -14.20 -7.30 -11.01
CA GLU A 156 -14.14 -8.71 -11.38
C GLU A 156 -14.37 -9.65 -10.18
N GLN A 157 -14.42 -9.10 -8.95
CA GLN A 157 -14.56 -9.87 -7.71
C GLN A 157 -13.51 -10.98 -7.62
N VAL A 158 -12.25 -10.58 -7.84
CA VAL A 158 -11.10 -11.49 -7.92
C VAL A 158 -10.03 -11.11 -6.90
N THR A 159 -9.39 -12.12 -6.32
CA THR A 159 -8.27 -11.99 -5.39
C THR A 159 -7.07 -12.74 -5.98
N SER A 160 -5.89 -12.15 -5.93
CA SER A 160 -4.66 -12.80 -6.40
C SER A 160 -4.29 -13.97 -5.48
N GLN A 161 -3.71 -15.03 -6.04
CA GLN A 161 -3.16 -16.13 -5.24
C GLN A 161 -1.78 -15.74 -4.67
N GLY A 162 -1.79 -14.88 -3.65
CA GLY A 162 -0.58 -14.31 -3.07
C GLY A 162 0.04 -13.23 -3.96
N ILE A 163 1.37 -13.14 -3.94
CA ILE A 163 2.15 -12.20 -4.75
C ILE A 163 2.36 -12.79 -6.15
N VAL A 164 1.87 -12.10 -7.18
CA VAL A 164 1.92 -12.53 -8.59
C VAL A 164 2.83 -11.63 -9.43
N ALA A 165 3.20 -12.09 -10.64
CA ALA A 165 3.97 -11.28 -11.58
C ALA A 165 3.25 -9.97 -11.89
N SER A 166 3.99 -8.86 -11.92
CA SER A 166 3.39 -7.54 -12.11
C SER A 166 3.10 -7.22 -13.57
N GLU A 167 1.92 -6.65 -13.84
CA GLU A 167 1.56 -6.08 -15.15
C GLU A 167 1.92 -4.58 -15.26
N PHE A 168 2.68 -4.03 -14.30
CA PHE A 168 3.02 -2.60 -14.26
C PHE A 168 3.81 -2.13 -15.50
N ALA A 169 4.76 -2.93 -15.98
CA ALA A 169 5.58 -2.54 -17.14
C ALA A 169 4.74 -2.40 -18.44
N PRO A 170 3.94 -3.40 -18.86
CA PRO A 170 3.05 -3.22 -20.01
C PRO A 170 1.98 -2.16 -19.76
N TRP A 171 1.48 -2.01 -18.53
CA TRP A 171 0.56 -0.93 -18.16
C TRP A 171 1.17 0.45 -18.38
N LEU A 172 2.40 0.68 -17.89
CA LEU A 172 3.11 1.95 -18.01
C LEU A 172 3.40 2.27 -19.48
N ALA A 173 3.86 1.28 -20.25
CA ALA A 173 4.11 1.44 -21.68
C ALA A 173 2.83 1.86 -22.44
N ALA A 174 1.69 1.26 -22.12
CA ALA A 174 0.40 1.62 -22.72
C ALA A 174 -0.04 3.06 -22.36
N ARG A 175 0.21 3.50 -21.12
CA ARG A 175 -0.05 4.88 -20.67
C ARG A 175 0.88 5.87 -21.37
N GLN A 176 2.16 5.54 -21.49
CA GLN A 176 3.16 6.35 -22.19
C GLN A 176 2.88 6.49 -23.69
N ALA A 177 2.39 5.44 -24.34
CA ALA A 177 1.95 5.51 -25.74
C ALA A 177 0.78 6.50 -25.95
N ARG A 178 0.03 6.84 -24.89
CA ARG A 178 -1.03 7.86 -24.89
C ARG A 178 -0.56 9.23 -24.39
N GLY A 179 0.75 9.43 -24.25
CA GLY A 179 1.35 10.67 -23.77
C GLY A 179 1.29 10.87 -22.25
N GLN A 180 0.84 9.88 -21.47
CA GLN A 180 0.82 9.95 -20.01
C GLN A 180 2.17 9.51 -19.43
N PHE A 181 2.63 10.12 -18.34
CA PHE A 181 3.89 9.76 -17.67
C PHE A 181 5.13 9.78 -18.60
N ALA A 182 5.15 10.71 -19.56
CA ALA A 182 6.27 10.86 -20.48
C ALA A 182 7.58 11.13 -19.70
N GLY A 183 8.63 10.37 -20.01
CA GLY A 183 9.92 10.47 -19.33
C GLY A 183 9.97 9.91 -17.91
N TYR A 184 8.88 9.29 -17.42
CA TYR A 184 8.90 8.59 -16.14
C TYR A 184 9.74 7.33 -16.21
N ASP A 185 10.79 7.26 -15.38
CA ASP A 185 11.61 6.08 -15.17
C ASP A 185 11.22 5.43 -13.82
N PRO A 186 10.59 4.25 -13.85
CA PRO A 186 10.11 3.60 -12.64
C PRO A 186 11.24 3.02 -11.77
N ASP A 187 12.37 2.66 -12.37
CA ASP A 187 13.54 2.10 -11.67
C ASP A 187 14.31 3.21 -10.98
N LEU A 188 14.55 4.34 -11.66
CA LEU A 188 15.14 5.52 -11.05
C LEU A 188 14.26 6.05 -9.90
N ALA A 189 12.94 6.03 -10.05
CA ALA A 189 12.02 6.41 -8.98
C ALA A 189 12.13 5.48 -7.76
N PHE A 190 12.28 4.17 -7.99
CA PHE A 190 12.52 3.22 -6.90
C PHE A 190 13.86 3.47 -6.22
N ASP A 191 14.94 3.63 -7.00
CA ASP A 191 16.29 3.82 -6.48
C ASP A 191 16.39 5.07 -5.59
N ARG A 192 15.80 6.20 -6.02
CA ARG A 192 15.74 7.42 -5.21
C ARG A 192 15.08 7.19 -3.85
N LEU A 193 13.95 6.46 -3.84
CA LEU A 193 13.23 6.20 -2.60
C LEU A 193 13.98 5.21 -1.71
N ALA A 194 14.58 4.19 -2.30
CA ALA A 194 15.39 3.20 -1.61
C ALA A 194 16.64 3.83 -0.98
N ASP A 195 17.33 4.72 -1.68
CA ASP A 195 18.54 5.39 -1.19
C ASP A 195 18.22 6.31 0.01
N ARG A 196 17.12 7.07 -0.07
CA ARG A 196 16.60 7.88 1.05
C ARG A 196 16.30 7.02 2.28
N LEU A 197 15.61 5.89 2.07
CA LEU A 197 15.29 4.96 3.15
C LEU A 197 16.54 4.27 3.73
N ALA A 198 17.54 3.96 2.89
CA ALA A 198 18.83 3.41 3.29
C ALA A 198 19.62 4.40 4.16
N ALA A 199 19.57 5.70 3.80
CA ALA A 199 20.16 6.81 4.56
C ALA A 199 19.46 7.08 5.91
N GLY A 200 18.38 6.34 6.23
CA GLY A 200 17.65 6.47 7.49
C GLY A 200 16.65 7.63 7.50
N GLU A 201 16.31 8.18 6.33
CA GLU A 201 15.34 9.26 6.23
C GLU A 201 13.96 8.83 6.77
N ARG A 202 13.31 9.74 7.48
CA ARG A 202 11.93 9.59 7.94
C ARG A 202 11.02 10.38 7.02
N PHE A 203 10.18 9.68 6.25
CA PHE A 203 9.27 10.35 5.33
C PHE A 203 8.22 11.15 6.10
N ALA A 204 8.05 12.43 5.71
CA ALA A 204 6.97 13.25 6.20
C ALA A 204 5.61 12.60 5.89
N LEU A 205 4.53 13.11 6.48
CA LEU A 205 3.19 12.60 6.18
C LEU A 205 2.87 12.68 4.69
N ALA A 206 3.39 13.69 3.97
CA ALA A 206 3.10 13.93 2.57
C ALA A 206 4.38 14.26 1.78
N GLU A 207 5.25 13.29 1.51
CA GLU A 207 6.43 13.51 0.64
C GLU A 207 6.84 12.27 -0.15
N VAL A 208 6.16 12.02 -1.27
CA VAL A 208 6.75 11.29 -2.40
C VAL A 208 6.29 11.98 -3.68
N SER A 209 7.10 12.92 -4.18
CA SER A 209 6.93 13.54 -5.50
C SER A 209 7.86 12.86 -6.49
#